data_AF-A0A7C3A0R9-F1
#
_entry.id   AF-A0A7C3A0R9-F1
#
_cell.length_a   1.000
_cell.length_b   1.000
_cell.length_c   1.000
_cell.angle_alpha   90.00
_cell.angle_beta   90.00
_cell.angle_gamma   90.00
#
_symmetry.space_group_name_H-M   'P 1'
#
loop_
_entity.id
_entity.type
_entity.pdbx_description
1 polymer ?
#
loop_
_entity_poly.entity_id
_entity_poly.type
_entity_poly.pdbx_seq_one_letter_code
_entity_poly.pdbx_strand_id
1 'polypeptide(L)' 'MEYTTITVSRETKRMLKRLKGEKTWDEFLLEMAFEYRKVKAEKAREYVKKYVITDDEVDVILGGVEEDRKLWK' A
#
# COMPACT_ATOMS: atom_id res chain seq x y z
N MET A 1 -20.03 22.06 -2.70
CA MET A 1 -19.50 20.71 -2.38
C MET A 1 -20.47 19.72 -2.99
N GLU A 2 -19.98 18.82 -3.84
CA GLU A 2 -20.82 17.81 -4.48
C GLU A 2 -20.70 16.51 -3.68
N TYR A 3 -21.85 15.95 -3.28
CA TYR A 3 -21.89 14.72 -2.48
C TYR A 3 -22.22 13.53 -3.36
N THR A 4 -21.61 12.39 -3.05
CA THR A 4 -21.90 11.11 -3.73
C THR A 4 -22.19 10.01 -2.71
N THR A 5 -22.77 8.91 -3.16
CA THR A 5 -23.14 7.77 -2.32
C THR A 5 -22.25 6.58 -2.63
N ILE A 6 -21.67 5.98 -1.59
CA ILE A 6 -20.94 4.70 -1.68
C ILE A 6 -21.82 3.61 -1.07
N THR A 7 -22.17 2.62 -1.88
CA THR A 7 -22.95 1.47 -1.41
C THR A 7 -22.04 0.45 -0.72
N VAL A 8 -22.39 0.08 0.51
CA VAL A 8 -21.69 -0.94 1.30
C VAL A 8 -22.72 -1.84 1.99
N SER A 9 -22.26 -3.00 2.48
CA SER A 9 -23.13 -3.90 3.25
C SER A 9 -23.62 -3.22 4.54
N ARG A 10 -24.76 -3.68 5.05
CA ARG A 10 -25.31 -3.21 6.34
C ARG A 10 -24.34 -3.48 7.50
N GLU A 11 -23.59 -4.58 7.42
CA GLU A 11 -22.60 -4.95 8.42
C GLU A 11 -21.42 -3.98 8.41
N THR A 12 -20.85 -3.71 7.24
CA THR A 12 -19.78 -2.72 7.06
C THR A 12 -20.20 -1.35 7.58
N LYS A 13 -21.40 -0.87 7.20
CA LYS A 13 -21.91 0.43 7.69
C LYS A 13 -22.04 0.47 9.22
N ARG A 14 -22.53 -0.61 9.86
CA ARG A 14 -22.63 -0.70 11.32
C ARG A 14 -21.26 -0.65 11.99
N MET A 15 -20.29 -1.41 11.47
CA MET A 15 -18.92 -1.39 11.97
C MET A 15 -18.31 0.01 11.86
N LEU A 16 -18.38 0.63 10.67
CA LEU A 16 -17.82 1.96 10.45
C LEU A 16 -18.52 3.02 11.31
N LYS A 17 -19.84 2.91 11.53
CA LYS A 17 -20.56 3.84 12.42
C LYS A 17 -20.07 3.77 13.87
N ARG A 18 -19.73 2.57 14.36
CA ARG A 18 -19.15 2.39 15.70
C ARG A 18 -17.76 3.03 15.81
N LEU A 19 -16.93 2.87 14.77
CA LEU A 19 -15.57 3.42 14.72
C LEU A 19 -15.56 4.95 14.52
N LYS A 20 -16.47 5.47 13.70
CA LYS A 20 -16.63 6.91 13.43
C LYS A 20 -16.87 7.71 14.71
N GLY A 21 -17.64 7.16 15.65
CA GLY A 21 -18.12 7.91 16.82
C GLY A 21 -18.87 9.16 16.38
N GLU A 22 -18.49 10.31 16.95
CA GLU A 22 -19.14 11.60 16.71
C GLU A 22 -18.67 12.33 15.43
N LYS A 23 -17.60 11.86 14.77
CA LYS A 23 -17.06 12.50 13.54
C LYS A 23 -18.05 12.52 12.39
N THR A 24 -17.96 13.42 11.44
CA THR A 24 -18.71 13.28 10.18
C THR A 24 -18.21 12.09 9.35
N TRP A 25 -18.99 11.63 8.37
CA TRP A 25 -18.53 10.56 7.47
C TRP A 25 -17.31 10.99 6.67
N ASP A 26 -17.27 12.24 6.22
CA ASP A 26 -16.17 12.78 5.42
C ASP A 26 -14.87 12.83 6.25
N GLU A 27 -14.91 13.39 7.46
CA GLU A 27 -13.74 13.43 8.36
C GLU A 27 -13.20 12.03 8.63
N PHE A 28 -14.08 11.09 8.99
CA PHE A 28 -13.67 9.74 9.34
C PHE A 28 -13.13 8.96 8.15
N LEU A 29 -13.79 9.03 6.98
CA LEU A 29 -13.33 8.29 5.80
C LEU A 29 -12.04 8.88 5.22
N LEU A 30 -11.85 10.20 5.29
CA LEU A 30 -10.59 10.83 4.91
C LEU A 30 -9.45 10.43 5.85
N GLU A 31 -9.67 10.48 7.15
CA GLU A 31 -8.69 10.02 8.15
C GLU A 31 -8.29 8.56 7.91
N MET A 32 -9.27 7.67 7.69
CA MET A 32 -8.97 6.27 7.36
C MET A 32 -8.17 6.14 6.07
N ALA A 33 -8.43 6.95 5.04
CA ALA A 33 -7.66 6.94 3.80
C ALA A 33 -6.20 7.36 4.03
N PHE A 34 -5.96 8.36 4.89
CA PHE A 34 -4.61 8.78 5.26
C PHE A 34 -3.86 7.68 6.03
N GLU A 35 -4.50 7.08 7.05
CA GLU A 35 -3.90 5.99 7.81
C GLU A 35 -3.62 4.77 6.94
N TYR A 36 -4.53 4.40 6.03
CA TYR A 36 -4.29 3.32 5.07
C TYR A 36 -3.07 3.59 4.19
N ARG A 37 -2.92 4.83 3.69
CA ARG A 37 -1.74 5.21 2.90
C ARG A 37 -0.45 5.14 3.73
N LYS A 38 -0.49 5.59 4.98
CA LYS A 38 0.65 5.56 5.89
C LYS A 38 1.12 4.13 6.16
N VAL A 39 0.21 3.24 6.54
CA VAL A 39 0.51 1.81 6.78
C VAL A 39 1.04 1.15 5.51
N LYS A 40 0.47 1.46 4.34
CA LYS A 40 0.97 0.94 3.06
C LYS A 40 2.41 1.40 2.78
N ALA A 41 2.72 2.67 3.05
CA ALA A 41 4.06 3.21 2.89
C ALA A 41 5.06 2.61 3.89
N GLU A 42 4.65 2.39 5.14
CA GLU A 42 5.47 1.72 6.16
C GLU A 42 5.82 0.29 5.74
N LYS A 43 4.83 -0.50 5.29
CA LYS A 43 5.08 -1.85 4.77
C LYS A 43 6.04 -1.86 3.59
N ALA A 44 5.93 -0.90 2.68
CA ALA A 44 6.87 -0.76 1.56
C ALA A 44 8.29 -0.45 2.05
N ARG A 45 8.44 0.46 3.02
CA ARG A 45 9.74 0.76 3.63
C ARG A 45 10.34 -0.43 4.37
N GLU A 46 9.52 -1.17 5.12
CA GLU A 46 9.95 -2.39 5.81
C GLU A 46 10.39 -3.45 4.81
N TYR A 47 9.67 -3.61 3.70
CA TYR A 47 10.07 -4.52 2.63
C TYR A 47 11.44 -4.14 2.07
N VAL A 48 11.63 -2.88 1.69
CA VAL A 48 12.93 -2.39 1.21
C VAL A 48 14.03 -2.59 2.26
N LYS A 49 13.76 -2.30 3.54
CA LYS A 49 14.74 -2.49 4.63
C LYS A 49 15.09 -3.97 4.86
N LYS A 50 14.12 -4.87 4.72
CA LYS A 50 14.30 -6.31 4.94
C LYS A 50 15.02 -6.98 3.77
N TYR A 51 14.75 -6.51 2.56
CA TYR A 51 15.30 -7.04 1.31
C TYR A 51 16.24 -6.01 0.67
N VAL A 52 17.06 -5.32 1.48
CA VAL A 52 18.15 -4.49 0.95
C VAL A 52 19.08 -5.44 0.23
N ILE A 53 19.06 -5.36 -1.10
CA ILE A 53 20.02 -6.04 -1.95
C ILE A 53 21.32 -5.26 -1.81
N THR A 54 22.41 -5.93 -1.44
CA THR A 54 23.72 -5.28 -1.37
C THR A 54 24.23 -4.98 -2.78
N ASP A 55 25.15 -4.02 -2.93
CA ASP A 55 25.75 -3.71 -4.24
C ASP A 55 26.37 -4.98 -4.87
N ASP A 56 26.97 -5.85 -4.06
CA ASP A 56 27.51 -7.15 -4.50
C ASP A 56 26.41 -8.10 -5.04
N GLU A 57 25.25 -8.16 -4.39
CA GLU A 57 24.12 -8.96 -4.86
C GLU A 57 23.47 -8.37 -6.13
N VAL A 58 23.47 -7.04 -6.27
CA VAL A 58 23.03 -6.36 -7.50
C VAL A 58 23.95 -6.74 -8.65
N ASP A 59 25.27 -6.73 -8.45
CA ASP A 59 26.26 -7.09 -9.46
C ASP A 59 26.10 -8.55 -9.92
N VAL A 60 25.81 -9.47 -9.00
CA VAL A 60 25.51 -10.88 -9.34
C VAL A 60 24.24 -11.01 -10.18
N ILE A 61 23.17 -10.28 -9.82
CA ILE A 61 21.91 -10.30 -10.57
C ILE A 61 22.10 -9.71 -11.98
N LEU A 62 22.80 -8.57 -12.08
CA LEU A 62 23.08 -7.92 -13.37
C LEU A 62 23.98 -8.79 -14.26
N GLY A 63 25.00 -9.43 -13.68
CA GLY A 63 25.86 -10.37 -14.40
C GLY A 63 25.07 -11.53 -15.02
N GLY A 64 24.16 -12.14 -14.25
CA GLY A 64 23.28 -13.20 -14.77
C GLY A 64 22.36 -12.74 -15.90
N VAL A 65 21.78 -11.54 -15.79
CA VAL A 65 20.91 -10.97 -16.84
C VAL A 65 21.71 -10.70 -18.13
N GLU A 66 22.96 -10.25 -18.03
CA GLU A 66 23.82 -10.06 -19.21
C GLU A 66 24.22 -11.37 -19.88
N GLU A 67 24.46 -12.42 -19.11
CA GLU A 67 24.75 -13.77 -19.61
C GLU A 67 23.53 -14.38 -20.31
N ASP A 68 22.35 -14.29 -19.69
CA ASP A 68 21.08 -14.76 -20.30
C ASP A 68 20.75 -14.01 -21.59
N ARG A 69 20.99 -12.69 -21.63
CA ARG A 69 20.77 -11.87 -22.83
C ARG A 69 21.71 -12.25 -23.98
N LYS A 70 22.90 -12.80 -23.71
CA LYS A 70 23.81 -13.32 -24.73
C LYS A 70 23.36 -14.68 -25.27
N LEU A 71 22.69 -15.48 -24.45
CA LEU A 71 22.18 -16.81 -24.81
C LEU A 71 20.91 -16.77 -25.67
N TRP A 72 20.15 -15.67 -25.63
CA TRP A 72 18.90 -15.49 -26.41
C TRP A 72 19.12 -14.82 -27.78
N LYS A 73 20.37 -14.83 -28.29
CA LYS A 73 20.72 -14.38 -29.65
C LYS A 73 20.97 -15.54 -30.60
#